data_AF-A0A2K5JZV4-F1
#
_entry.id   AF-A0A2K5JZV4-F1
#
_cell.length_a   1.000
_cell.length_b   1.000
_cell.length_c   1.000
_cell.angle_alpha   90.00
_cell.angle_beta   90.00
_cell.angle_gamma   90.00
#
_symmetry.space_group_name_H-M   'P 1'
#
loop_
_entity.id
_entity.type
_entity.pdbx_description
1 polymer ?
#
loop_
_entity_poly.entity_id
_entity_poly.type
_entity_poly.pdbx_seq_one_letter_code
_entity_poly.pdbx_strand_id
1 'polypeptide(L)'
;MTPGFGDKTFVVQGFGNVGLHSMRYLHRFGAKCIAVGESDGRMWNPGGSDPKELEDFKLQHGSILGFPRAKPYEGSILEADSDTLIPAANEKQLTKSNAPRVKAKIIAEGANGPTTPETDKIFLERNIMAIPDLYLNAGGVTVSYFEWLKNLNHVSYGRLTFKYERDSKAGDSNYNLLMSVQERLEGKFGKHGGTVPIVSTAEIQDRILGASEKDIVHSGLAYTMERSARQIMCTVMKTAAYVNAAEKVFKVYNEAGMTFT
;
A
#
# COMPACT_ATOMS: atom_id res chain seq x y z
N MET A 1 -3.92 -10.91 17.68
CA MET A 1 -2.75 -10.40 16.94
C MET A 1 -2.33 -9.08 17.56
N THR A 2 -1.04 -8.87 17.77
CA THR A 2 -0.46 -7.58 18.17
C THR A 2 -0.45 -6.60 16.98
N PRO A 3 -0.62 -5.28 17.19
CA PRO A 3 -0.44 -4.28 16.13
C PRO A 3 0.97 -4.26 15.54
N GLY A 4 1.11 -3.83 14.28
CA GLY A 4 2.39 -3.70 13.58
C GLY A 4 2.75 -4.88 12.67
N PHE A 5 3.81 -4.70 11.86
CA PHE A 5 4.25 -5.66 10.83
C PHE A 5 5.44 -6.55 11.24
N GLY A 6 6.34 -6.07 12.11
CA GLY A 6 7.68 -6.65 12.29
C GLY A 6 7.75 -8.10 12.82
N ASP A 7 6.69 -8.58 13.45
CA ASP A 7 6.54 -9.94 13.98
C ASP A 7 5.56 -10.81 13.16
N LYS A 8 5.01 -10.28 12.07
CA LYS A 8 3.97 -10.95 11.27
C LYS A 8 4.55 -11.74 10.13
N THR A 9 3.85 -12.82 9.81
CA THR A 9 4.10 -13.69 8.67
C THR A 9 3.00 -13.54 7.62
N PHE A 10 3.38 -13.63 6.36
CA PHE A 10 2.40 -13.61 5.27
C PHE A 10 2.76 -14.58 4.17
N VAL A 11 1.72 -14.98 3.44
CA VAL A 11 1.81 -15.85 2.26
C VAL A 11 1.15 -15.18 1.07
N VAL A 12 1.73 -15.37 -0.11
CA VAL A 12 1.25 -14.75 -1.35
C VAL A 12 0.91 -15.85 -2.36
N GLN A 13 -0.31 -15.82 -2.88
CA GLN A 13 -0.67 -16.59 -4.06
C GLN A 13 -0.59 -15.68 -5.29
N GLY A 14 0.29 -16.01 -6.23
CA GLY A 14 0.62 -15.24 -7.41
C GLY A 14 1.85 -14.37 -7.17
N PHE A 15 2.84 -14.49 -8.04
CA PHE A 15 4.09 -13.72 -8.02
C PHE A 15 4.27 -12.93 -9.33
N GLY A 16 3.17 -12.32 -9.78
CA GLY A 16 3.14 -11.28 -10.81
C GLY A 16 3.24 -9.88 -10.21
N ASN A 17 2.78 -8.86 -10.93
CA ASN A 17 2.90 -7.45 -10.50
C ASN A 17 2.35 -7.20 -9.08
N VAL A 18 1.11 -7.63 -8.81
CA VAL A 18 0.49 -7.42 -7.49
C VAL A 18 1.28 -8.16 -6.41
N GLY A 19 1.45 -9.48 -6.55
CA GLY A 19 2.08 -10.31 -5.54
C GLY A 19 3.54 -9.94 -5.23
N LEU A 20 4.36 -9.70 -6.26
CA LEU A 20 5.75 -9.27 -6.11
C LEU A 20 5.84 -7.94 -5.35
N HIS A 21 5.08 -6.93 -5.76
CA HIS A 21 5.15 -5.62 -5.11
C HIS A 21 4.55 -5.64 -3.69
N SER A 22 3.47 -6.39 -3.46
CA SER A 22 2.94 -6.64 -2.11
C SER A 22 4.00 -7.26 -1.20
N MET A 23 4.69 -8.30 -1.68
CA MET A 23 5.77 -8.96 -0.94
C MET A 23 6.92 -7.98 -0.64
N ARG A 24 7.34 -7.19 -1.62
CA ARG A 24 8.42 -6.18 -1.47
C ARG A 24 8.10 -5.14 -0.41
N TYR A 25 6.90 -4.58 -0.41
CA TYR A 25 6.54 -3.53 0.55
C TYR A 25 6.34 -4.10 1.97
N LEU A 26 5.67 -5.25 2.11
CA LEU A 26 5.50 -5.89 3.42
C LEU A 26 6.84 -6.30 4.04
N HIS A 27 7.73 -6.87 3.24
CA HIS A 27 9.09 -7.21 3.66
C HIS A 27 9.87 -5.98 4.13
N ARG A 28 9.77 -4.86 3.39
CA ARG A 28 10.41 -3.59 3.79
C ARG A 28 9.94 -3.08 5.14
N PHE A 29 8.68 -3.32 5.51
CA PHE A 29 8.12 -2.95 6.82
C PHE A 29 8.32 -4.04 7.90
N GLY A 30 9.10 -5.08 7.62
CA GLY A 30 9.55 -6.08 8.59
C GLY A 30 8.71 -7.36 8.65
N ALA A 31 7.64 -7.49 7.87
CA ALA A 31 6.87 -8.73 7.81
C ALA A 31 7.62 -9.81 7.01
N LYS A 32 7.43 -11.08 7.36
CA LYS A 32 8.16 -12.20 6.74
C LYS A 32 7.28 -12.94 5.73
N CYS A 33 7.73 -13.02 4.48
CA CYS A 33 7.07 -13.83 3.46
C CYS A 33 7.50 -15.30 3.61
N ILE A 34 6.62 -16.13 4.16
CA ILE A 34 6.95 -17.52 4.47
C ILE A 34 6.58 -18.51 3.36
N ALA A 35 5.74 -18.09 2.40
CA ALA A 35 5.36 -18.91 1.27
C ALA A 35 4.93 -18.07 0.06
N VAL A 36 5.27 -18.56 -1.13
CA VAL A 36 4.84 -18.00 -2.41
C VAL A 36 4.32 -19.14 -3.28
N GLY A 37 3.17 -18.94 -3.90
CA GLY A 37 2.57 -19.90 -4.85
C GLY A 37 2.39 -19.28 -6.22
N GLU A 38 2.67 -20.06 -7.26
CA GLU A 38 2.41 -19.76 -8.67
C GLU A 38 1.55 -20.89 -9.28
N SER A 39 1.28 -20.82 -10.58
CA SER A 39 0.52 -21.84 -11.32
C SER A 39 1.28 -23.17 -11.46
N ASP A 40 2.61 -23.10 -11.54
CA ASP A 40 3.51 -24.24 -11.74
C ASP A 40 3.91 -24.92 -10.42
N GLY A 41 3.88 -24.20 -9.30
CA GLY A 41 4.04 -24.78 -7.98
C GLY A 41 4.22 -23.76 -6.87
N ARG A 42 4.73 -24.21 -5.72
CA ARG A 42 4.73 -23.46 -4.46
C ARG A 42 6.04 -23.67 -3.72
N MET A 43 6.47 -22.64 -3.01
CA MET A 43 7.65 -22.70 -2.14
C MET A 43 7.32 -22.24 -0.72
N TRP A 44 8.05 -22.78 0.24
CA TRP A 44 7.92 -22.50 1.66
C TRP A 44 9.30 -22.29 2.30
N ASN A 45 9.40 -21.20 3.07
CA ASN A 45 10.55 -20.89 3.89
C ASN A 45 10.08 -20.22 5.19
N PRO A 46 10.07 -20.96 6.33
CA PRO A 46 9.62 -20.40 7.60
C PRO A 46 10.53 -19.28 8.12
N GLY A 47 11.77 -19.17 7.62
CA GLY A 47 12.70 -18.08 7.92
C GLY A 47 12.37 -16.77 7.21
N GLY A 48 11.48 -16.79 6.21
CA GLY A 48 11.18 -15.66 5.35
C GLY A 48 12.03 -15.63 4.08
N SER A 49 11.42 -15.29 2.96
CA SER A 49 12.10 -15.17 1.66
C SER A 49 12.36 -13.70 1.32
N ASP A 50 13.57 -13.39 0.84
CA ASP A 50 13.88 -12.06 0.33
C ASP A 50 13.20 -11.86 -1.04
N PRO A 51 12.40 -10.78 -1.22
CA PRO A 51 11.68 -10.54 -2.45
C PRO A 51 12.59 -10.28 -3.66
N LYS A 52 13.78 -9.68 -3.44
CA LYS A 52 14.69 -9.33 -4.53
C LYS A 52 15.41 -10.56 -5.05
N GLU A 53 15.92 -11.40 -4.14
CA GLU A 53 16.55 -12.68 -4.52
C GLU A 53 15.57 -13.60 -5.26
N LEU A 54 14.30 -13.64 -4.84
CA LEU A 54 13.27 -14.44 -5.50
C LEU A 54 12.88 -13.88 -6.88
N GLU A 55 12.77 -12.56 -7.01
CA GLU A 55 12.56 -11.88 -8.30
C GLU A 55 13.69 -12.21 -9.28
N ASP A 56 14.95 -12.05 -8.85
CA ASP A 56 16.13 -12.33 -9.68
C ASP A 56 16.18 -13.80 -10.10
N PHE A 57 15.87 -14.73 -9.19
CA PHE A 57 15.79 -16.15 -9.49
C PHE A 57 14.71 -16.46 -10.54
N LYS A 58 13.50 -15.91 -10.38
CA LYS A 58 12.40 -16.11 -11.35
C LYS A 58 12.73 -15.50 -12.71
N LEU A 59 13.38 -14.34 -12.75
CA LEU A 59 13.82 -13.72 -14.01
C LEU A 59 14.84 -14.59 -14.75
N GLN A 60 15.72 -15.27 -14.02
CA GLN A 60 16.75 -16.13 -14.60
C GLN A 60 16.21 -17.50 -15.04
N HIS A 61 15.30 -18.11 -14.28
CA HIS A 61 14.86 -19.51 -14.48
C HIS A 61 13.43 -19.63 -15.04
N GLY A 62 12.66 -18.55 -15.06
CA GLY A 62 11.26 -18.53 -15.49
C GLY A 62 10.25 -19.10 -14.47
N SER A 63 10.71 -19.54 -13.30
CA SER A 63 9.88 -20.15 -12.24
C SER A 63 10.41 -19.80 -10.85
N ILE A 64 9.55 -19.88 -9.83
CA ILE A 64 9.96 -19.84 -8.42
C ILE A 64 10.41 -21.21 -7.89
N LEU A 65 10.15 -22.28 -8.63
CA LEU A 65 10.51 -23.64 -8.23
C LEU A 65 12.02 -23.86 -8.30
N GLY A 66 12.56 -24.51 -7.29
CA GLY A 66 14.00 -24.73 -7.15
C GLY A 66 14.76 -23.54 -6.54
N PHE A 67 14.06 -22.52 -6.03
CA PHE A 67 14.71 -21.42 -5.31
C PHE A 67 15.55 -21.95 -4.13
N PRO A 68 16.88 -21.75 -4.10
CA PRO A 68 17.77 -22.48 -3.18
C PRO A 68 17.51 -22.27 -1.69
N ARG A 69 16.89 -21.14 -1.31
CA ARG A 69 16.61 -20.78 0.08
C ARG A 69 15.19 -21.16 0.54
N ALA A 70 14.41 -21.82 -0.31
CA ALA A 70 13.08 -22.32 0.04
C ALA A 70 12.95 -23.78 -0.35
N LYS A 71 12.02 -24.48 0.30
CA LYS A 71 11.66 -25.86 -0.05
C LYS A 71 10.38 -25.86 -0.87
N PRO A 72 10.19 -26.82 -1.78
CA PRO A 72 8.88 -27.07 -2.36
C PRO A 72 7.83 -27.25 -1.26
N TYR A 73 6.65 -26.69 -1.45
CA TYR A 73 5.54 -26.81 -0.51
C TYR A 73 4.46 -27.71 -1.06
N GLU A 74 4.21 -28.80 -0.36
CA GLU A 74 3.11 -29.72 -0.65
C GLU A 74 1.81 -29.21 -0.01
N GLY A 75 0.73 -29.18 -0.79
CA GLY A 75 -0.58 -28.69 -0.35
C GLY A 75 -0.93 -27.29 -0.84
N SER A 76 -2.10 -26.79 -0.42
CA SER A 76 -2.64 -25.51 -0.89
C SER A 76 -1.96 -24.33 -0.20
N ILE A 77 -1.44 -23.38 -0.99
CA ILE A 77 -0.89 -22.12 -0.49
C ILE A 77 -1.94 -21.28 0.26
N LEU A 78 -3.21 -21.44 -0.09
CA LEU A 78 -4.35 -20.75 0.55
C LEU A 78 -4.63 -21.27 1.96
N GLU A 79 -4.11 -22.44 2.29
CA GLU A 79 -4.32 -23.13 3.58
C GLU A 79 -3.03 -23.12 4.44
N ALA A 80 -1.99 -22.44 3.94
CA ALA A 80 -0.73 -22.27 4.62
C ALA A 80 -0.88 -21.50 5.93
N ASP A 81 -0.18 -21.95 6.97
CA ASP A 81 -0.22 -21.32 8.29
C ASP A 81 0.52 -19.99 8.27
N SER A 82 -0.18 -18.88 8.56
CA SER A 82 0.33 -17.51 8.44
C SER A 82 -0.58 -16.52 9.17
N ASP A 83 -0.13 -15.30 9.40
CA ASP A 83 -1.01 -14.24 9.92
C ASP A 83 -1.89 -13.66 8.80
N THR A 84 -1.29 -13.41 7.63
CA THR A 84 -1.94 -12.77 6.47
C THR A 84 -1.81 -13.62 5.21
N LEU A 85 -2.93 -13.87 4.53
CA LEU A 85 -2.99 -14.48 3.21
C LEU A 85 -3.31 -13.42 2.15
N ILE A 86 -2.48 -13.35 1.10
CA ILE A 86 -2.62 -12.40 -0.01
C ILE A 86 -2.93 -13.16 -1.30
N PRO A 87 -4.21 -13.35 -1.66
CA PRO A 87 -4.58 -13.85 -2.97
C PRO A 87 -4.37 -12.75 -4.02
N ALA A 88 -3.40 -12.95 -4.91
CA ALA A 88 -2.96 -12.01 -5.94
C ALA A 88 -2.81 -12.70 -7.32
N ALA A 89 -3.57 -13.79 -7.54
CA ALA A 89 -3.61 -14.54 -8.79
C ALA A 89 -4.95 -14.30 -9.52
N ASN A 90 -5.88 -15.26 -9.44
CA ASN A 90 -7.17 -15.23 -10.12
C ASN A 90 -8.34 -15.02 -9.14
N GLU A 91 -9.53 -14.88 -9.68
CA GLU A 91 -10.79 -14.83 -8.94
C GLU A 91 -11.19 -16.20 -8.35
N LYS A 92 -12.14 -16.18 -7.40
CA LYS A 92 -12.83 -17.35 -6.83
C LYS A 92 -11.90 -18.47 -6.31
N GLN A 93 -10.75 -18.09 -5.78
CA GLN A 93 -9.76 -19.02 -5.20
C GLN A 93 -10.18 -19.48 -3.80
N LEU A 94 -10.80 -18.60 -3.02
CA LEU A 94 -11.36 -18.89 -1.71
C LEU A 94 -12.85 -19.18 -1.84
N THR A 95 -13.20 -20.44 -1.58
CA THR A 95 -14.54 -21.00 -1.80
C THR A 95 -15.03 -21.71 -0.53
N LYS A 96 -16.33 -22.04 -0.48
CA LYS A 96 -16.94 -22.79 0.63
C LYS A 96 -16.17 -24.07 1.00
N SER A 97 -15.50 -24.70 0.03
CA SER A 97 -14.78 -25.97 0.25
C SER A 97 -13.46 -25.80 0.98
N ASN A 98 -12.73 -24.69 0.79
CA ASN A 98 -11.40 -24.46 1.39
C ASN A 98 -11.40 -23.41 2.50
N ALA A 99 -12.41 -22.54 2.56
CA ALA A 99 -12.57 -21.52 3.58
C ALA A 99 -12.44 -22.05 5.03
N PRO A 100 -12.95 -23.24 5.40
CA PRO A 100 -12.77 -23.77 6.76
C PRO A 100 -11.33 -24.13 7.12
N ARG A 101 -10.48 -24.40 6.11
CA ARG A 101 -9.07 -24.81 6.28
C ARG A 101 -8.09 -23.64 6.21
N VAL A 102 -8.54 -22.45 5.80
CA VAL A 102 -7.72 -21.23 5.86
C VAL A 102 -7.31 -20.96 7.31
N LYS A 103 -6.01 -20.80 7.53
CA LYS A 103 -5.42 -20.58 8.86
C LYS A 103 -5.16 -19.10 9.15
N ALA A 104 -4.99 -18.28 8.11
CA ALA A 104 -4.76 -16.86 8.21
C ALA A 104 -5.86 -16.10 8.96
N LYS A 105 -5.45 -15.05 9.67
CA LYS A 105 -6.36 -14.14 10.41
C LYS A 105 -6.78 -12.95 9.56
N ILE A 106 -5.95 -12.57 8.60
CA ILE A 106 -6.24 -11.50 7.64
C ILE A 106 -6.17 -12.05 6.22
N ILE A 107 -7.20 -11.77 5.43
CA ILE A 107 -7.21 -11.98 3.98
C ILE A 107 -7.09 -10.62 3.32
N ALA A 108 -6.02 -10.41 2.57
CA ALA A 108 -5.72 -9.16 1.88
C ALA A 108 -5.94 -9.37 0.38
N GLU A 109 -7.17 -9.11 -0.10
CA GLU A 109 -7.59 -9.37 -1.47
C GLU A 109 -6.86 -8.47 -2.50
N GLY A 110 -5.75 -8.95 -3.05
CA GLY A 110 -4.98 -8.26 -4.08
C GLY A 110 -5.53 -8.48 -5.48
N ALA A 111 -6.03 -9.69 -5.76
CA ALA A 111 -6.77 -10.01 -6.99
C ALA A 111 -8.19 -9.42 -6.96
N ASN A 112 -8.85 -9.39 -8.11
CA ASN A 112 -10.27 -9.03 -8.21
C ASN A 112 -11.14 -10.27 -7.94
N GLY A 113 -12.03 -10.18 -6.96
CA GLY A 113 -12.97 -11.23 -6.57
C GLY A 113 -12.36 -12.56 -6.15
N PRO A 114 -11.25 -12.63 -5.39
CA PRO A 114 -10.62 -13.90 -5.02
C PRO A 114 -11.50 -14.74 -4.08
N THR A 115 -12.45 -14.13 -3.39
CA THR A 115 -13.31 -14.76 -2.38
C THR A 115 -14.77 -14.80 -2.83
N THR A 116 -15.40 -15.98 -2.74
CA THR A 116 -16.84 -16.11 -3.04
C THR A 116 -17.73 -15.57 -1.91
N PRO A 117 -18.96 -15.10 -2.20
CA PRO A 117 -19.87 -14.57 -1.17
C PRO A 117 -20.21 -15.56 -0.04
N GLU A 118 -20.23 -16.86 -0.34
CA GLU A 118 -20.44 -17.91 0.66
C GLU A 118 -19.26 -18.01 1.64
N THR A 119 -18.05 -17.74 1.14
CA THR A 119 -16.82 -17.77 1.91
C THR A 119 -16.73 -16.58 2.86
N ASP A 120 -17.24 -15.41 2.46
CA ASP A 120 -17.29 -14.22 3.32
C ASP A 120 -18.08 -14.52 4.62
N LYS A 121 -19.15 -15.33 4.54
CA LYS A 121 -19.92 -15.76 5.73
C LYS A 121 -19.08 -16.62 6.66
N ILE A 122 -18.34 -17.59 6.11
CA ILE A 122 -17.46 -18.48 6.87
C ILE A 122 -16.33 -17.67 7.53
N PHE A 123 -15.75 -16.71 6.84
CA PHE A 123 -14.71 -15.85 7.41
C PHE A 123 -15.26 -14.98 8.54
N LEU A 124 -16.47 -14.43 8.39
CA LEU A 124 -17.13 -13.67 9.44
C LEU A 124 -17.38 -14.52 10.70
N GLU A 125 -17.94 -15.73 10.53
CA GLU A 125 -18.17 -16.68 11.63
C GLU A 125 -16.87 -17.09 12.34
N ARG A 126 -15.76 -17.19 11.59
CA ARG A 126 -14.44 -17.58 12.11
C ARG A 126 -13.60 -16.40 12.61
N ASN A 127 -14.15 -15.18 12.63
CA ASN A 127 -13.44 -13.95 12.98
C ASN A 127 -12.15 -13.74 12.14
N ILE A 128 -12.22 -14.07 10.86
CA ILE A 128 -11.17 -13.78 9.88
C ILE A 128 -11.52 -12.46 9.19
N MET A 129 -10.58 -11.52 9.19
CA MET A 129 -10.77 -10.22 8.58
C MET A 129 -10.42 -10.27 7.09
N ALA A 130 -11.42 -10.13 6.23
CA ALA A 130 -11.21 -9.96 4.79
C ALA A 130 -11.21 -8.47 4.44
N ILE A 131 -10.05 -7.97 4.01
CA ILE A 131 -9.91 -6.62 3.45
C ILE A 131 -10.31 -6.71 1.97
N PRO A 132 -11.38 -6.03 1.54
CA PRO A 132 -12.01 -6.28 0.25
C PRO A 132 -11.17 -5.74 -0.91
N ASP A 133 -11.22 -6.46 -2.02
CA ASP A 133 -10.59 -6.12 -3.31
C ASP A 133 -10.89 -4.68 -3.76
N LEU A 134 -12.16 -4.27 -3.70
CA LEU A 134 -12.66 -2.95 -4.11
C LEU A 134 -11.89 -1.79 -3.46
N TYR A 135 -11.37 -2.02 -2.25
CA TYR A 135 -10.52 -1.06 -1.55
C TYR A 135 -9.04 -1.37 -1.76
N LEU A 136 -8.62 -2.61 -1.45
CA LEU A 136 -7.20 -2.90 -1.26
C LEU A 136 -6.38 -2.82 -2.55
N ASN A 137 -6.94 -3.23 -3.69
CA ASN A 137 -6.23 -3.22 -4.97
C ASN A 137 -6.44 -1.92 -5.78
N ALA A 138 -7.26 -0.98 -5.27
CA ALA A 138 -7.58 0.29 -5.93
C ALA A 138 -6.38 1.23 -6.11
N GLY A 139 -5.23 0.91 -5.50
CA GLY A 139 -3.99 1.64 -5.70
C GLY A 139 -3.53 1.65 -7.17
N GLY A 140 -3.77 0.58 -7.93
CA GLY A 140 -3.47 0.55 -9.36
C GLY A 140 -4.23 1.63 -10.13
N VAL A 141 -5.56 1.66 -9.97
CA VAL A 141 -6.44 2.65 -10.62
C VAL A 141 -6.13 4.07 -10.14
N THR A 142 -5.79 4.24 -8.86
CA THR A 142 -5.40 5.55 -8.28
C THR A 142 -4.16 6.12 -8.98
N VAL A 143 -3.13 5.29 -9.18
CA VAL A 143 -1.90 5.76 -9.83
C VAL A 143 -2.09 5.91 -11.35
N SER A 144 -2.92 5.08 -11.99
CA SER A 144 -3.34 5.29 -13.39
C SER A 144 -4.10 6.60 -13.58
N TYR A 145 -4.91 7.02 -12.61
CA TYR A 145 -5.54 8.33 -12.62
C TYR A 145 -4.51 9.48 -12.57
N PHE A 146 -3.45 9.34 -11.76
CA PHE A 146 -2.35 10.31 -11.75
C PHE A 146 -1.57 10.34 -13.07
N GLU A 147 -1.36 9.18 -13.69
CA GLU A 147 -0.75 9.07 -15.02
C GLU A 147 -1.59 9.81 -16.07
N TRP A 148 -2.91 9.60 -16.06
CA TRP A 148 -3.83 10.29 -16.95
C TRP A 148 -3.78 11.82 -16.77
N LEU A 149 -3.80 12.30 -15.51
CA LEU A 149 -3.65 13.74 -15.22
C LEU A 149 -2.31 14.29 -15.71
N LYS A 150 -1.21 13.56 -15.51
CA LYS A 150 0.10 13.95 -16.03
C LYS A 150 0.08 14.08 -17.54
N ASN A 151 -0.52 13.12 -18.24
CA ASN A 151 -0.60 13.11 -19.70
C ASN A 151 -1.41 14.31 -20.23
N LEU A 152 -2.51 14.68 -19.57
CA LEU A 152 -3.29 15.88 -19.91
C LEU A 152 -2.53 17.19 -19.69
N ASN A 153 -1.72 17.25 -18.63
CA ASN A 153 -0.97 18.46 -18.29
C ASN A 153 0.29 18.64 -19.15
N HIS A 154 0.75 17.59 -19.85
CA HIS A 154 1.96 17.60 -20.69
C HIS A 154 3.24 18.10 -19.99
N VAL A 155 3.26 18.05 -18.66
CA VAL A 155 4.35 18.57 -17.82
C VAL A 155 4.64 17.58 -16.71
N SER A 156 5.93 17.30 -16.48
CA SER A 156 6.37 16.55 -15.30
C SER A 156 6.12 17.37 -14.04
N TYR A 157 5.46 16.79 -13.04
CA TYR A 157 5.21 17.46 -11.77
C TYR A 157 6.50 18.04 -11.16
N GLY A 158 6.39 19.29 -10.69
CA GLY A 158 7.50 20.06 -10.14
C GLY A 158 8.42 20.71 -11.18
N ARG A 159 8.43 20.30 -12.45
CA ARG A 159 9.38 20.83 -13.46
C ARG A 159 9.34 22.34 -13.64
N LEU A 160 8.15 22.95 -13.58
CA LEU A 160 7.98 24.39 -13.75
C LEU A 160 8.25 25.17 -12.45
N THR A 161 8.11 24.51 -11.29
CA THR A 161 8.18 25.19 -9.99
C THR A 161 9.46 24.89 -9.24
N PHE A 162 10.23 23.84 -9.54
CA PHE A 162 11.39 23.43 -8.73
C PHE A 162 12.40 24.55 -8.51
N LYS A 163 12.80 25.28 -9.56
CA LYS A 163 13.75 26.38 -9.40
C LYS A 163 13.10 27.57 -8.68
N TYR A 164 11.85 27.90 -8.99
CA TYR A 164 11.13 28.97 -8.32
C TYR A 164 10.92 28.64 -6.85
N GLU A 165 10.39 27.48 -6.50
CA GLU A 165 10.27 27.00 -5.12
C GLU A 165 11.61 26.84 -4.43
N ARG A 166 12.66 26.37 -5.10
CA ARG A 166 13.99 26.29 -4.50
C ARG A 166 14.55 27.67 -4.22
N ASP A 167 14.48 28.59 -5.17
CA ASP A 167 15.04 29.94 -5.04
C ASP A 167 14.14 30.81 -4.13
N SER A 168 12.81 30.61 -4.14
CA SER A 168 11.83 31.18 -3.20
C SER A 168 11.88 30.54 -1.82
N LYS A 169 12.25 29.26 -1.64
CA LYS A 169 12.42 28.65 -0.30
C LYS A 169 13.83 28.86 0.26
N ALA A 170 14.85 28.98 -0.61
CA ALA A 170 16.18 29.46 -0.26
C ALA A 170 16.18 30.98 0.00
N GLY A 171 15.18 31.71 -0.52
CA GLY A 171 14.99 33.15 -0.34
C GLY A 171 14.01 33.53 0.76
N ASP A 172 12.75 33.06 0.76
CA ASP A 172 11.66 33.62 1.56
C ASP A 172 10.53 32.61 1.86
N SER A 173 10.45 32.13 3.12
CA SER A 173 9.24 31.67 3.84
C SER A 173 9.65 30.71 4.96
N ASN A 174 10.15 29.52 4.63
CA ASN A 174 10.64 28.56 5.64
C ASN A 174 11.96 29.02 6.25
N TYR A 175 12.92 29.48 5.44
CA TYR A 175 14.16 30.07 5.98
C TYR A 175 13.87 31.32 6.79
N ASN A 176 13.01 32.23 6.31
CA ASN A 176 12.59 33.39 7.09
C ASN A 176 11.86 33.01 8.38
N LEU A 177 11.06 31.94 8.37
CA LEU A 177 10.41 31.44 9.57
C LEU A 177 11.45 30.88 10.55
N LEU A 178 12.40 30.06 10.08
CA LEU A 178 13.51 29.54 10.90
C LEU A 178 14.39 30.68 11.44
N MET A 179 14.73 31.67 10.60
CA MET A 179 15.48 32.87 10.96
C MET A 179 14.70 33.74 11.95
N SER A 180 13.39 33.95 11.76
CA SER A 180 12.58 34.72 12.70
C SER A 180 12.46 34.04 14.08
N VAL A 181 12.43 32.71 14.10
CA VAL A 181 12.49 31.92 15.35
C VAL A 181 13.87 32.06 15.98
N GLN A 182 14.93 31.92 15.19
CA GLN A 182 16.31 32.11 15.65
C GLN A 182 16.51 33.51 16.25
N GLU A 183 16.14 34.57 15.53
CA GLU A 183 16.25 35.97 15.99
C GLU A 183 15.44 36.22 17.26
N ARG A 184 14.24 35.63 17.40
CA ARG A 184 13.44 35.76 18.63
C ARG A 184 14.07 35.03 19.81
N LEU A 185 14.65 33.87 19.58
CA LEU A 185 15.35 33.12 20.63
C LEU A 185 16.61 33.87 21.04
N GLU A 186 17.44 34.29 20.09
CA GLU A 186 18.66 35.08 20.33
C GLU A 186 18.34 36.43 21.01
N GLY A 187 17.26 37.09 20.60
CA GLY A 187 16.77 38.32 21.25
C GLY A 187 16.30 38.09 22.70
N LYS A 188 15.73 36.92 23.01
CA LYS A 188 15.25 36.58 24.36
C LYS A 188 16.37 36.08 25.28
N PHE A 189 17.33 35.31 24.76
CA PHE A 189 18.45 34.76 25.52
C PHE A 189 19.65 35.73 25.61
N GLY A 190 19.67 36.78 24.77
CA GLY A 190 20.66 37.84 24.78
C GLY A 190 22.10 37.33 24.61
N LYS A 191 23.08 38.16 24.97
CA LYS A 191 24.51 37.86 24.80
C LYS A 191 25.03 36.68 25.64
N HIS A 192 24.27 36.22 26.63
CA HIS A 192 24.65 35.09 27.49
C HIS A 192 24.35 33.72 26.85
N GLY A 193 23.43 33.67 25.87
CA GLY A 193 22.99 32.43 25.22
C GLY A 193 23.76 32.02 23.96
N GLY A 194 24.60 32.91 23.40
CA GLY A 194 25.29 32.65 22.14
C GLY A 194 24.35 32.57 20.92
N THR A 195 24.90 32.16 19.77
CA THR A 195 24.13 31.93 18.53
C THR A 195 23.37 30.60 18.65
N VAL A 196 22.08 30.60 18.31
CA VAL A 196 21.23 29.39 18.34
C VAL A 196 20.83 29.04 16.90
N PRO A 197 21.68 28.31 16.16
CA PRO A 197 21.41 28.03 14.75
C PRO A 197 20.18 27.12 14.61
N ILE A 198 19.11 27.66 14.02
CA ILE A 198 17.91 26.90 13.69
C ILE A 198 18.06 26.41 12.24
N VAL A 199 18.52 25.17 12.09
CA VAL A 199 18.71 24.54 10.78
C VAL A 199 17.62 23.50 10.51
N SER A 200 17.26 23.34 9.24
CA SER A 200 16.34 22.28 8.81
C SER A 200 16.96 20.91 9.02
N THR A 201 16.15 19.92 9.40
CA THR A 201 16.57 18.51 9.43
C THR A 201 16.77 17.97 8.02
N ALA A 202 17.53 16.88 7.87
CA ALA A 202 17.73 16.22 6.57
C ALA A 202 16.39 15.88 5.86
N GLU A 203 15.39 15.39 6.60
CA GLU A 203 14.06 15.09 6.08
C GLU A 203 13.32 16.31 5.52
N ILE A 204 13.45 17.45 6.18
CA ILE A 204 12.86 18.71 5.72
C ILE A 204 13.63 19.22 4.51
N GLN A 205 14.96 19.08 4.52
CA GLN A 205 15.84 19.53 3.46
C GLN A 205 15.57 18.81 2.14
N ASP A 206 15.28 17.51 2.18
CA ASP A 206 14.85 16.74 1.00
C ASP A 206 13.50 17.23 0.43
N ARG A 207 12.62 17.79 1.27
CA ARG A 207 11.32 18.36 0.87
C ARG A 207 11.37 19.82 0.44
N ILE A 208 12.50 20.51 0.67
CA ILE A 208 12.66 21.93 0.27
C ILE A 208 12.48 22.08 -1.24
N LEU A 209 12.90 21.11 -2.05
CA LEU A 209 12.80 21.20 -3.50
C LEU A 209 11.37 21.16 -4.06
N GLY A 210 10.35 20.98 -3.21
CA GLY A 210 8.96 20.80 -3.68
C GLY A 210 8.68 19.33 -4.01
N ALA A 211 7.42 19.01 -4.30
CA ALA A 211 7.04 17.63 -4.56
C ALA A 211 7.39 17.24 -6.00
N SER A 212 8.24 16.21 -6.14
CA SER A 212 8.47 15.58 -7.45
C SER A 212 7.31 14.66 -7.82
N GLU A 213 7.28 14.21 -9.08
CA GLU A 213 6.30 13.21 -9.53
C GLU A 213 6.26 11.97 -8.64
N LYS A 214 7.44 11.48 -8.21
CA LYS A 214 7.55 10.36 -7.27
C LYS A 214 6.87 10.66 -5.94
N ASP A 215 7.08 11.86 -5.41
CA ASP A 215 6.53 12.27 -4.12
C ASP A 215 5.00 12.43 -4.21
N ILE A 216 4.49 12.99 -5.31
CA ILE A 216 3.06 13.11 -5.57
C ILE A 216 2.40 11.73 -5.65
N VAL A 217 3.00 10.79 -6.39
CA VAL A 217 2.46 9.43 -6.50
C VAL A 217 2.43 8.74 -5.14
N HIS A 218 3.53 8.79 -4.37
CA HIS A 218 3.58 8.13 -3.06
C HIS A 218 2.64 8.76 -2.03
N SER A 219 2.66 10.09 -1.89
CA SER A 219 1.83 10.80 -0.91
C SER A 219 0.35 10.80 -1.30
N GLY A 220 0.03 11.00 -2.58
CA GLY A 220 -1.34 10.97 -3.10
C GLY A 220 -1.99 9.59 -2.96
N LEU A 221 -1.22 8.52 -3.23
CA LEU A 221 -1.69 7.15 -3.00
C LEU A 221 -1.91 6.89 -1.51
N ALA A 222 -0.93 7.20 -0.66
CA ALA A 222 -1.05 7.01 0.79
C ALA A 222 -2.27 7.74 1.38
N TYR A 223 -2.46 9.01 1.00
CA TYR A 223 -3.60 9.82 1.42
C TYR A 223 -4.94 9.21 0.98
N THR A 224 -5.05 8.79 -0.28
CA THR A 224 -6.27 8.20 -0.83
C THR A 224 -6.64 6.90 -0.11
N MET A 225 -5.64 6.03 0.11
CA MET A 225 -5.82 4.76 0.79
C MET A 225 -6.18 4.95 2.27
N GLU A 226 -5.52 5.86 2.99
CA GLU A 226 -5.82 6.17 4.39
C GLU A 226 -7.23 6.75 4.56
N ARG A 227 -7.55 7.77 3.76
CA ARG A 227 -8.87 8.41 3.79
C ARG A 227 -9.98 7.41 3.53
N SER A 228 -9.81 6.56 2.53
CA SER A 228 -10.82 5.56 2.15
C SER A 228 -10.94 4.46 3.21
N ALA A 229 -9.83 4.02 3.83
CA ALA A 229 -9.88 3.11 4.97
C ALA A 229 -10.73 3.68 6.11
N ARG A 230 -10.48 4.94 6.50
CA ARG A 230 -11.27 5.60 7.56
C ARG A 230 -12.77 5.66 7.23
N GLN A 231 -13.14 5.78 5.95
CA GLN A 231 -14.54 5.74 5.52
C GLN A 231 -15.17 4.34 5.61
N ILE A 232 -14.37 3.27 5.59
CA ILE A 232 -14.82 1.86 5.59
C ILE A 232 -14.82 1.26 7.00
N MET A 233 -14.01 1.78 7.92
CA MET A 233 -13.79 1.25 9.27
C MET A 233 -15.05 1.13 10.17
N CYS A 234 -16.17 1.74 9.81
CA CYS A 234 -17.38 1.76 10.63
C CYS A 234 -18.25 0.50 10.56
N THR A 235 -18.02 -0.43 9.62
CA THR A 235 -18.90 -1.59 9.37
C THR A 235 -18.14 -2.81 8.87
N VAL A 236 -18.85 -3.92 8.56
CA VAL A 236 -18.27 -5.09 7.86
C VAL A 236 -17.61 -4.62 6.57
N MET A 237 -16.28 -4.74 6.47
CA MET A 237 -15.46 -4.01 5.49
C MET A 237 -15.93 -4.12 4.05
N LYS A 238 -16.31 -5.32 3.59
CA LYS A 238 -16.77 -5.54 2.20
C LYS A 238 -18.10 -4.86 1.93
N THR A 239 -19.11 -5.09 2.78
CA THR A 239 -20.41 -4.40 2.69
C THR A 239 -20.25 -2.88 2.82
N ALA A 240 -19.40 -2.42 3.73
CA ALA A 240 -19.11 -1.00 3.92
C ALA A 240 -18.51 -0.36 2.66
N ALA A 241 -17.57 -1.04 2.00
CA ALA A 241 -16.99 -0.57 0.75
C ALA A 241 -18.06 -0.42 -0.35
N TYR A 242 -18.96 -1.41 -0.50
CA TYR A 242 -20.08 -1.33 -1.44
C TYR A 242 -21.10 -0.24 -1.10
N VAL A 243 -21.45 -0.05 0.18
CA VAL A 243 -22.35 1.03 0.62
C VAL A 243 -21.78 2.39 0.26
N ASN A 244 -20.50 2.63 0.57
CA ASN A 244 -19.82 3.88 0.24
C ASN A 244 -19.74 4.11 -1.27
N ALA A 245 -19.55 3.06 -2.06
CA ALA A 245 -19.54 3.15 -3.53
C ALA A 245 -20.94 3.49 -4.07
N ALA A 246 -21.96 2.78 -3.60
CA ALA A 246 -23.36 2.99 -4.01
C ALA A 246 -23.84 4.39 -3.67
N GLU A 247 -23.52 4.93 -2.48
CA GLU A 247 -23.90 6.29 -2.08
C GLU A 247 -23.29 7.35 -3.01
N LYS A 248 -22.00 7.23 -3.34
CA LYS A 248 -21.32 8.17 -4.25
C LYS A 248 -21.90 8.13 -5.65
N VAL A 249 -22.16 6.93 -6.19
CA VAL A 249 -22.77 6.76 -7.51
C VAL A 249 -24.21 7.31 -7.50
N PHE A 250 -25.00 6.94 -6.49
CA PHE A 250 -26.38 7.39 -6.36
C PHE A 250 -26.49 8.91 -6.33
N LYS A 251 -25.62 9.60 -5.59
CA LYS A 251 -25.61 11.07 -5.52
C LYS A 251 -25.49 11.72 -6.90
N VAL A 252 -24.59 11.21 -7.75
CA VAL A 252 -24.40 11.74 -9.11
C VAL A 252 -25.65 11.54 -9.95
N TYR A 253 -26.24 10.34 -9.94
CA TYR A 253 -27.48 10.05 -10.69
C TYR A 253 -28.67 10.89 -10.22
N ASN A 254 -28.78 11.09 -8.90
CA ASN A 254 -29.85 11.87 -8.29
C ASN A 254 -29.75 13.37 -8.66
N GLU A 255 -28.55 13.92 -8.75
CA GLU A 255 -28.32 15.32 -9.14
C GLU A 255 -28.40 15.54 -10.66
N ALA A 256 -28.03 14.54 -11.46
CA ALA A 256 -27.98 14.63 -12.93
C ALA A 256 -29.33 14.38 -13.63
N GLY A 257 -30.39 14.04 -12.91
CA GLY A 257 -31.72 13.80 -13.50
C GLY A 257 -31.91 12.42 -14.15
N MET A 258 -31.14 11.40 -13.72
CA MET A 258 -31.13 9.98 -14.17
C MET A 258 -30.89 9.72 -15.67
N THR A 259 -31.60 10.40 -16.57
CA THR A 259 -31.50 10.27 -18.02
C THR A 259 -31.73 11.62 -18.68
N PHE A 260 -31.18 11.82 -19.88
CA PHE A 260 -31.60 12.91 -20.75
C PHE A 260 -33.08 12.70 -21.12
N THR A 261 -33.99 13.34 -20.39
CA THR A 261 -35.40 13.51 -20.76
C THR A 261 -35.62 14.87 -21.40
#